data_AF-A0A4U1J9X2-F1
#
_entry.id   AF-A0A4U1J9X2-F1
#
_cell.length_a   1.000
_cell.length_b   1.000
_cell.length_c   1.000
_cell.angle_alpha   90.00
_cell.angle_beta   90.00
_cell.angle_gamma   90.00
#
_symmetry.space_group_name_H-M   'P 1'
#
loop_
_entity.id
_entity.type
_entity.pdbx_description
1 polymer ?
#
loop_
_entity_poly.entity_id
_entity_poly.type
_entity_poly.pdbx_seq_one_letter_code
_entity_poly.pdbx_strand_id
1 'polypeptide(L)'
;MHPPTARPKLRLFALALALCALGLGGCGGGAPLLHPAHVLSPGKVTLGAGLSGRPVLAALPSAPGTEEALAESVLQDRTVAPAVAPWVGGRVGIAGANEAGLTYSGRAVRLDGRHAFALSKSVALSMGLGGELILSGRPSEGKDAGSLLGGGLDVPLLIGWKSTGELYSGWIGPRAGVSWVRGTYPSADLDKPTTLAGEHVRVGMVAGLRLGFRHVHVAVEIGGDWHAVSGRLGATDVSFNQFSLTPAGALILGF
;
A
#
# COMPACT_ATOMS: atom_id res chain seq x y z
N MET A 1 -26.61 -23.92 37.60
CA MET A 1 -26.32 -23.04 36.45
C MET A 1 -24.83 -22.75 36.45
N HIS A 2 -24.07 -23.35 35.53
CA HIS A 2 -22.64 -23.06 35.35
C HIS A 2 -22.46 -22.02 34.24
N PRO A 3 -21.63 -20.98 34.42
CA PRO A 3 -21.31 -20.05 33.35
C PRO A 3 -20.44 -20.75 32.29
N PRO A 4 -20.62 -20.46 30.99
CA PRO A 4 -19.78 -21.03 29.95
C PRO A 4 -18.36 -20.46 30.06
N THR A 5 -17.40 -21.35 30.34
CA THR A 5 -15.96 -21.05 30.29
C THR A 5 -15.57 -20.73 28.85
N ALA A 6 -15.32 -19.45 28.57
CA ALA A 6 -14.81 -18.98 27.29
C ALA A 6 -13.47 -19.66 26.98
N ARG A 7 -13.38 -20.26 25.79
CA ARG A 7 -12.27 -21.15 25.39
C ARG A 7 -10.93 -20.38 25.28
N PRO A 8 -9.84 -20.84 25.93
CA PRO A 8 -8.53 -20.16 25.93
C PRO A 8 -7.84 -20.08 24.56
N LYS A 9 -8.31 -20.84 23.56
CA LYS A 9 -7.72 -20.90 22.21
C LYS A 9 -7.87 -19.59 21.41
N LEU A 10 -8.90 -18.79 21.70
CA LEU A 10 -9.14 -17.52 20.99
C LEU A 10 -8.11 -16.44 21.39
N ARG A 11 -7.64 -16.46 22.64
CA ARG A 11 -6.68 -15.48 23.16
C ARG A 11 -5.26 -15.71 22.63
N LEU A 12 -4.87 -16.97 22.44
CA LEU A 12 -3.54 -17.32 21.93
C LEU A 12 -3.39 -16.96 20.44
N PHE A 13 -4.45 -17.15 19.64
CA PHE A 13 -4.47 -16.73 18.24
C PHE A 13 -4.41 -15.21 18.07
N ALA A 14 -5.15 -14.46 18.88
CA ALA A 14 -5.11 -13.00 18.87
C ALA A 14 -3.72 -12.45 19.28
N LEU A 15 -3.07 -13.08 20.26
CA LEU A 15 -1.72 -12.70 20.70
C LEU A 15 -0.66 -12.98 19.63
N ALA A 16 -0.73 -14.14 18.96
CA ALA A 16 0.19 -14.48 17.87
C ALA A 16 0.01 -13.56 16.65
N LEU A 17 -1.23 -13.20 16.32
CA LEU A 17 -1.53 -12.23 15.24
C LEU A 17 -1.00 -10.83 15.57
N ALA A 18 -1.14 -10.40 16.83
CA ALA A 18 -0.61 -9.14 17.31
C ALA A 18 0.93 -9.13 17.30
N LEU A 19 1.58 -10.23 17.71
CA LEU A 19 3.04 -10.37 17.67
C LEU A 19 3.60 -10.37 16.24
N CYS A 20 2.93 -11.04 15.28
CA CYS A 20 3.31 -10.94 13.87
C CYS A 20 3.10 -9.52 13.31
N ALA A 21 2.02 -8.83 13.69
CA ALA A 21 1.77 -7.45 13.27
C ALA A 21 2.79 -6.45 13.87
N LEU A 22 3.36 -6.75 15.04
CA LEU A 22 4.34 -5.88 15.70
C LEU A 22 5.73 -5.92 15.04
N GLY A 23 6.09 -7.03 14.38
CA GLY A 23 7.37 -7.21 13.67
C GLY A 23 7.35 -6.83 12.18
N LEU A 24 6.18 -6.50 11.61
CA LEU A 24 6.04 -6.18 10.17
C LEU A 24 5.85 -4.68 9.90
N GLY A 25 5.77 -3.85 10.94
CA GLY A 25 5.68 -2.41 10.83
C GLY A 25 7.01 -1.81 10.41
N GLY A 26 7.13 -1.37 9.17
CA GLY A 26 8.32 -0.66 8.66
C GLY A 26 8.94 -1.26 7.40
N CYS A 27 8.49 -2.42 6.93
CA CYS A 27 8.88 -2.90 5.60
C CYS A 27 8.31 -1.97 4.53
N GLY A 28 9.16 -1.55 3.60
CA GLY A 28 8.69 -0.99 2.33
C GLY A 28 7.87 -2.01 1.56
N GLY A 29 6.98 -1.54 0.69
CA GLY A 29 6.11 -2.41 -0.11
C GLY A 29 5.18 -1.57 -0.96
N GLY A 30 4.60 -2.18 -1.99
CA GLY A 30 3.61 -1.51 -2.82
C GLY A 30 2.28 -1.32 -2.08
N ALA A 31 1.43 -0.43 -2.60
CA ALA A 31 0.07 -0.22 -2.12
C ALA A 31 -0.94 -0.75 -3.16
N PRO A 32 -0.98 -2.07 -3.46
CA PRO A 32 -1.82 -2.62 -4.52
C PRO A 32 -3.30 -2.44 -4.18
N LEU A 33 -4.13 -2.43 -5.22
CA LEU A 33 -5.58 -2.27 -5.13
C LEU A 33 -6.25 -3.61 -4.79
N LEU A 34 -5.82 -4.69 -5.45
CA LEU A 34 -6.30 -6.07 -5.26
C LEU A 34 -7.84 -6.19 -5.33
N HIS A 35 -8.46 -5.36 -6.15
CA HIS A 35 -9.91 -5.36 -6.34
C HIS A 35 -10.27 -5.15 -7.83
N PRO A 36 -11.30 -5.84 -8.35
CA PRO A 36 -11.76 -5.63 -9.72
C PRO A 36 -12.44 -4.28 -9.87
N ALA A 37 -12.63 -3.76 -11.09
CA ALA A 37 -13.36 -2.49 -11.33
C ALA A 37 -14.83 -2.52 -10.85
N HIS A 38 -15.42 -3.70 -10.68
CA HIS A 38 -16.75 -3.81 -10.10
C HIS A 38 -16.71 -3.57 -8.58
N VAL A 39 -17.67 -2.79 -8.08
CA VAL A 39 -17.87 -2.57 -6.65
C VAL A 39 -18.72 -3.65 -6.01
N LEU A 40 -18.56 -3.82 -4.71
CA LEU A 40 -19.45 -4.61 -3.87
C LEU A 40 -20.87 -4.03 -3.85
N SER A 41 -21.87 -4.92 -3.81
CA SER A 41 -23.26 -4.51 -3.56
C SER A 41 -23.39 -3.86 -2.18
N PRO A 42 -24.35 -2.96 -1.96
CA PRO A 42 -24.52 -2.29 -0.68
C PRO A 42 -24.62 -3.27 0.50
N GLY A 43 -23.82 -3.03 1.54
CA GLY A 43 -23.75 -3.88 2.74
C GLY A 43 -22.91 -5.16 2.61
N LYS A 44 -22.42 -5.50 1.41
CA LYS A 44 -21.46 -6.60 1.23
C LYS A 44 -20.08 -6.18 1.67
N VAL A 45 -19.35 -7.12 2.27
CA VAL A 45 -18.02 -6.89 2.82
C VAL A 45 -17.03 -7.88 2.22
N THR A 46 -15.82 -7.41 1.92
CA THR A 46 -14.68 -8.29 1.69
C THR A 46 -13.56 -8.00 2.67
N LEU A 47 -12.84 -9.05 3.04
CA LEU A 47 -11.61 -8.99 3.82
C LEU A 47 -10.54 -9.76 3.07
N GLY A 48 -9.29 -9.33 3.09
CA GLY A 48 -8.22 -10.08 2.48
C GLY A 48 -6.88 -9.88 3.17
N ALA A 49 -6.01 -10.85 2.95
CA ALA A 49 -4.65 -10.86 3.47
C ALA A 49 -3.69 -11.49 2.45
N GLY A 50 -2.48 -10.96 2.38
CA GLY A 50 -1.53 -11.30 1.33
C GLY A 50 -0.18 -10.61 1.48
N LEU A 51 0.52 -10.47 0.36
CA LEU A 51 1.83 -9.83 0.25
C LEU A 51 1.84 -8.84 -0.91
N SER A 52 2.71 -7.84 -0.80
CA SER A 52 2.96 -6.82 -1.80
C SER A 52 4.45 -6.53 -1.88
N GLY A 53 5.03 -6.63 -3.07
CA GLY A 53 6.42 -6.27 -3.36
C GLY A 53 6.51 -4.93 -4.07
N ARG A 54 7.67 -4.29 -4.01
CA ARG A 54 8.02 -3.14 -4.84
C ARG A 54 9.52 -3.12 -5.19
N PRO A 55 10.02 -4.07 -5.99
CA PRO A 55 11.36 -3.97 -6.55
C PRO A 55 11.51 -2.72 -7.43
N VAL A 56 12.64 -2.03 -7.26
CA VAL A 56 13.07 -0.95 -8.15
C VAL A 56 14.01 -1.47 -9.22
N LEU A 57 13.93 -0.92 -10.43
CA LEU A 57 14.59 -1.48 -11.61
C LEU A 57 15.79 -0.66 -12.11
N ALA A 58 16.13 0.44 -11.43
CA ALA A 58 17.27 1.28 -11.79
C ALA A 58 18.05 1.68 -10.54
N ALA A 59 19.37 1.79 -10.68
CA ALA A 59 20.23 2.35 -9.66
C ALA A 59 19.98 3.85 -9.48
N LEU A 60 20.34 4.35 -8.30
CA LEU A 60 20.34 5.78 -8.01
C LEU A 60 21.46 6.48 -8.81
N PRO A 61 21.28 7.76 -9.17
CA PRO A 61 22.18 8.46 -10.08
C PRO A 61 23.53 8.83 -9.46
N SER A 62 23.62 9.08 -8.15
CA SER A 62 24.86 9.50 -7.51
C SER A 62 25.84 8.34 -7.25
N ALA A 63 27.13 8.63 -7.32
CA ALA A 63 28.18 7.65 -7.10
C ALA A 63 28.23 7.20 -5.62
N PRO A 64 28.43 5.89 -5.34
CA PRO A 64 28.49 5.40 -3.97
C PRO A 64 29.55 6.13 -3.13
N GLY A 65 29.19 6.49 -1.89
CA GLY A 65 30.10 7.14 -0.93
C GLY A 65 30.08 8.67 -0.94
N THR A 66 29.24 9.32 -1.76
CA THR A 66 28.99 10.77 -1.65
C THR A 66 27.83 11.08 -0.71
N GLU A 67 27.74 12.33 -0.23
CA GLU A 67 26.62 12.81 0.58
C GLU A 67 25.30 12.76 -0.21
N GLU A 68 25.34 13.05 -1.51
CA GLU A 68 24.19 12.95 -2.40
C GLU A 68 23.71 11.50 -2.52
N ALA A 69 24.61 10.53 -2.66
CA ALA A 69 24.23 9.12 -2.71
C ALA A 69 23.57 8.64 -1.42
N LEU A 70 24.04 9.13 -0.26
CA LEU A 70 23.39 8.88 1.02
C LEU A 70 21.99 9.52 1.06
N ALA A 71 21.87 10.79 0.68
CA ALA A 71 20.59 11.50 0.65
C ALA A 71 19.57 10.83 -0.30
N GLU A 72 20.00 10.41 -1.48
CA GLU A 72 19.20 9.66 -2.45
C GLU A 72 18.73 8.32 -1.89
N SER A 73 19.63 7.54 -1.27
CA SER A 73 19.28 6.25 -0.67
C SER A 73 18.26 6.42 0.46
N VAL A 74 18.48 7.38 1.35
CA VAL A 74 17.54 7.67 2.44
C VAL A 74 16.19 8.13 1.88
N LEU A 75 16.17 9.02 0.89
CA LEU A 75 14.92 9.47 0.28
C LEU A 75 14.22 8.34 -0.47
N GLN A 76 14.94 7.46 -1.17
CA GLN A 76 14.37 6.29 -1.83
C GLN A 76 13.67 5.40 -0.80
N ASP A 77 14.35 5.05 0.29
CA ASP A 77 13.79 4.19 1.35
C ASP A 77 12.59 4.83 2.05
N ARG A 78 12.55 6.16 2.12
CA ARG A 78 11.48 6.90 2.80
C ARG A 78 10.36 7.36 1.87
N THR A 79 10.51 7.26 0.55
CA THR A 79 9.44 7.59 -0.41
C THR A 79 9.02 6.36 -1.21
N VAL A 80 9.88 5.92 -2.13
CA VAL A 80 9.69 4.74 -2.97
C VAL A 80 9.70 3.44 -2.17
N ALA A 81 10.33 3.39 -0.99
CA ALA A 81 10.41 2.27 -0.05
C ALA A 81 10.37 0.88 -0.73
N PRO A 82 11.45 0.47 -1.42
CA PRO A 82 11.53 -0.82 -2.10
C PRO A 82 11.65 -1.94 -1.07
N ALA A 83 10.68 -2.85 -1.04
CA ALA A 83 10.74 -4.07 -0.22
C ALA A 83 9.50 -4.94 -0.48
N VAL A 84 9.34 -6.01 0.29
CA VAL A 84 8.14 -6.84 0.37
C VAL A 84 7.48 -6.61 1.73
N ALA A 85 6.17 -6.41 1.72
CA ALA A 85 5.37 -6.15 2.91
C ALA A 85 4.13 -7.06 2.97
N PRO A 86 3.62 -7.36 4.17
CA PRO A 86 2.29 -7.91 4.30
C PRO A 86 1.25 -6.91 3.81
N TRP A 87 0.19 -7.44 3.23
CA TRP A 87 -0.99 -6.69 2.82
C TRP A 87 -2.20 -7.23 3.55
N VAL A 88 -3.01 -6.36 4.13
CA VAL A 88 -4.32 -6.70 4.70
C VAL A 88 -5.29 -5.61 4.31
N GLY A 89 -6.49 -5.97 3.86
CA GLY A 89 -7.48 -5.01 3.42
C GLY A 89 -8.90 -5.44 3.74
N GLY A 90 -9.76 -4.47 3.95
CA GLY A 90 -11.20 -4.66 4.08
C GLY A 90 -11.95 -3.66 3.24
N ARG A 91 -13.06 -4.07 2.61
CA ARG A 91 -13.87 -3.23 1.74
C ARG A 91 -15.35 -3.45 2.00
N VAL A 92 -16.15 -2.40 1.83
CA VAL A 92 -17.60 -2.43 2.04
C VAL A 92 -18.32 -1.74 0.90
N GLY A 93 -19.34 -2.40 0.36
CA GLY A 93 -20.22 -1.84 -0.66
C GLY A 93 -21.17 -0.81 -0.07
N ILE A 94 -21.31 0.30 -0.78
CA ILE A 94 -22.12 1.47 -0.42
C ILE A 94 -23.18 1.68 -1.50
N ALA A 95 -24.31 2.27 -1.13
CA ALA A 95 -25.38 2.63 -2.07
C ALA A 95 -24.85 3.47 -3.25
N GLY A 96 -25.49 3.32 -4.42
CA GLY A 96 -25.14 4.09 -5.61
C GLY A 96 -23.87 3.64 -6.32
N ALA A 97 -23.61 2.33 -6.38
CA ALA A 97 -22.40 1.76 -7.01
C ALA A 97 -21.09 2.34 -6.45
N ASN A 98 -21.06 2.53 -5.13
CA ASN A 98 -19.91 3.03 -4.40
C ASN A 98 -19.31 1.93 -3.53
N GLU A 99 -18.05 2.10 -3.17
CA GLU A 99 -17.36 1.22 -2.24
C GLU A 99 -16.31 2.00 -1.47
N ALA A 100 -16.12 1.67 -0.20
CA ALA A 100 -15.03 2.18 0.62
C ALA A 100 -14.10 1.03 1.03
N GLY A 101 -12.82 1.35 1.20
CA GLY A 101 -11.79 0.41 1.58
C GLY A 101 -10.83 0.97 2.61
N LEU A 102 -10.32 0.08 3.46
CA LEU A 102 -9.21 0.34 4.37
C LEU A 102 -8.17 -0.76 4.19
N THR A 103 -6.93 -0.36 3.95
CA THR A 103 -5.83 -1.28 3.65
C THR A 103 -4.61 -0.91 4.48
N TYR A 104 -3.88 -1.93 4.93
CA TYR A 104 -2.56 -1.82 5.52
C TYR A 104 -1.55 -2.57 4.64
N SER A 105 -0.42 -1.94 4.33
CA SER A 105 0.68 -2.53 3.57
C SER A 105 2.03 -2.11 4.15
N GLY A 106 2.54 -2.87 5.13
CA GLY A 106 3.84 -2.68 5.79
C GLY A 106 4.05 -1.34 6.48
N ARG A 107 4.36 -0.31 5.70
CA ARG A 107 4.55 1.08 6.16
C ARG A 107 3.36 2.00 5.89
N ALA A 108 2.31 1.53 5.22
CA ALA A 108 1.22 2.39 4.77
C ALA A 108 -0.13 1.94 5.31
N VAL A 109 -0.96 2.89 5.73
CA VAL A 109 -2.39 2.70 5.93
C VAL A 109 -3.12 3.55 4.89
N ARG A 110 -3.98 2.93 4.09
CA ARG A 110 -4.71 3.59 3.02
C ARG A 110 -6.21 3.49 3.26
N LEU A 111 -6.88 4.64 3.25
CA LEU A 111 -8.33 4.75 3.18
C LEU A 111 -8.70 5.15 1.76
N ASP A 112 -9.64 4.46 1.13
CA ASP A 112 -10.05 4.80 -0.23
C ASP A 112 -11.55 4.66 -0.47
N GLY A 113 -12.04 5.41 -1.43
CA GLY A 113 -13.40 5.32 -1.94
C GLY A 113 -13.39 5.24 -3.45
N ARG A 114 -14.39 4.57 -4.03
CA ARG A 114 -14.53 4.47 -5.49
C ARG A 114 -15.97 4.34 -5.93
N HIS A 115 -16.20 4.75 -7.18
CA HIS A 115 -17.46 4.57 -7.89
C HIS A 115 -17.26 3.67 -9.11
N ALA A 116 -18.27 2.88 -9.48
CA ALA A 116 -18.26 2.09 -10.71
C ALA A 116 -19.42 2.46 -11.65
N PHE A 117 -19.06 2.75 -12.88
CA PHE A 117 -19.94 2.95 -14.01
C PHE A 117 -20.11 1.63 -14.76
N ALA A 118 -21.33 1.07 -14.74
CA ALA A 118 -21.64 -0.12 -15.50
C ALA A 118 -21.67 0.21 -17.00
N LEU A 119 -20.76 -0.39 -17.78
CA LEU A 119 -20.73 -0.26 -19.24
C LEU A 119 -21.54 -1.38 -19.91
N SER A 120 -21.56 -2.56 -19.27
CA SER A 120 -22.43 -3.69 -19.61
C SER A 120 -22.69 -4.54 -18.36
N LYS A 121 -23.34 -5.70 -18.52
CA LYS A 121 -23.53 -6.66 -17.41
C LYS A 121 -22.21 -7.22 -16.86
N SER A 122 -21.17 -7.28 -17.69
CA SER A 122 -19.88 -7.91 -17.38
C SER A 122 -18.72 -6.95 -17.37
N VAL A 123 -18.91 -5.69 -17.79
CA VAL A 123 -17.84 -4.70 -17.93
C VAL A 123 -18.19 -3.44 -17.15
N ALA A 124 -17.24 -2.94 -16.37
CA ALA A 124 -17.37 -1.71 -15.61
C ALA A 124 -16.12 -0.83 -15.76
N LEU A 125 -16.33 0.48 -15.73
CA LEU A 125 -15.29 1.48 -15.49
C LEU A 125 -15.38 1.90 -14.02
N SER A 126 -14.26 2.01 -13.31
CA SER A 126 -14.23 2.48 -11.93
C SER A 126 -13.22 3.59 -11.77
N MET A 127 -13.62 4.61 -11.03
CA MET A 127 -12.75 5.72 -10.62
C MET A 127 -12.70 5.75 -9.10
N GLY A 128 -11.49 5.85 -8.55
CA GLY A 128 -11.27 5.88 -7.10
C GLY A 128 -10.45 7.08 -6.65
N LEU A 129 -10.46 7.31 -5.34
CA LEU A 129 -9.61 8.24 -4.63
C LEU A 129 -9.15 7.58 -3.33
N GLY A 130 -7.83 7.53 -3.12
CA GLY A 130 -7.20 7.01 -1.92
C GLY A 130 -6.41 8.09 -1.19
N GLY A 131 -6.44 8.05 0.13
CA GLY A 131 -5.53 8.76 1.02
C GLY A 131 -4.68 7.77 1.81
N GLU A 132 -3.39 8.07 1.90
CA GLU A 132 -2.38 7.21 2.53
C GLU A 132 -1.76 7.93 3.72
N LEU A 133 -1.62 7.23 4.84
CA LEU A 133 -0.78 7.59 5.96
C LEU A 133 0.48 6.73 5.91
N ILE A 134 1.63 7.38 5.88
CA ILE A 134 2.94 6.74 5.81
C ILE A 134 3.55 6.67 7.21
N LEU A 135 3.72 5.44 7.70
CA LEU A 135 4.34 5.06 8.96
C LEU A 135 5.84 4.85 8.76
N SER A 136 6.60 5.93 8.62
CA SER A 136 8.06 5.89 8.39
C SER A 136 8.88 5.79 9.66
N GLY A 137 8.72 4.71 10.43
CA GLY A 137 9.55 4.43 11.61
C GLY A 137 8.86 4.79 12.93
N ARG A 138 9.14 3.99 13.97
CA ARG A 138 8.71 4.26 15.35
C ARG A 138 9.79 5.10 16.03
N PRO A 139 9.42 6.03 16.93
CA PRO A 139 10.39 6.63 17.83
C PRO A 139 11.10 5.51 18.61
N SER A 140 12.42 5.44 18.51
CA SER A 140 13.23 4.64 19.42
C SER A 140 13.17 5.29 20.81
N GLU A 141 13.15 4.49 21.88
CA GLU A 141 13.31 5.06 23.22
C GLU A 141 14.73 5.64 23.36
N GLY A 142 14.83 6.95 23.57
CA GLY A 142 16.10 7.66 23.70
C GLY A 142 15.98 9.15 23.36
N LYS A 143 17.05 9.92 23.61
CA LYS A 143 17.10 11.37 23.31
C LYS A 143 17.12 11.69 21.80
N ASP A 144 17.31 10.68 20.96
CA ASP A 144 17.40 10.78 19.48
C ASP A 144 16.24 10.06 18.78
N ALA A 145 15.04 10.09 19.38
CA ALA A 145 13.85 9.52 18.78
C ALA A 145 13.46 10.27 17.50
N GLY A 146 13.77 9.69 16.34
CA GLY A 146 13.33 10.22 15.06
C GLY A 146 11.80 10.22 14.95
N SER A 147 11.24 11.34 14.50
CA SER A 147 9.84 11.44 14.13
C SER A 147 9.75 11.63 12.63
N LEU A 148 9.27 10.63 11.90
CA LEU A 148 9.05 10.72 10.46
C LEU A 148 7.59 10.39 10.17
N LEU A 149 6.88 11.38 9.65
CA LEU A 149 5.49 11.26 9.25
C LEU A 149 5.38 11.56 7.76
N GLY A 150 4.46 10.88 7.09
CA GLY A 150 4.12 11.20 5.72
C GLY A 150 2.68 10.93 5.40
N GLY A 151 2.27 11.44 4.25
CA GLY A 151 0.95 11.20 3.71
C GLY A 151 0.98 11.19 2.19
N GLY A 152 -0.11 10.76 1.58
CA GLY A 152 -0.26 10.79 0.13
C GLY A 152 -1.68 10.66 -0.33
N LEU A 153 -1.87 10.90 -1.62
CA LEU A 153 -3.13 10.74 -2.33
C LEU A 153 -2.88 9.95 -3.61
N ASP A 154 -3.85 9.13 -4.01
CA ASP A 154 -3.80 8.42 -5.29
C ASP A 154 -5.17 8.29 -5.96
N VAL A 155 -5.16 8.29 -7.29
CA VAL A 155 -6.34 8.21 -8.14
C VAL A 155 -6.15 7.06 -9.13
N PRO A 156 -6.81 5.91 -8.90
CA PRO A 156 -6.91 4.85 -9.90
C PRO A 156 -8.13 5.05 -10.81
N LEU A 157 -7.95 4.76 -12.10
CA LEU A 157 -9.02 4.60 -13.07
C LEU A 157 -8.89 3.20 -13.68
N LEU A 158 -9.89 2.34 -13.49
CA LEU A 158 -9.82 0.94 -13.88
C LEU A 158 -10.95 0.60 -14.85
N ILE A 159 -10.65 -0.09 -15.94
CA ILE A 159 -11.64 -0.88 -16.66
C ILE A 159 -11.52 -2.33 -16.20
N GLY A 160 -12.64 -3.00 -16.04
CA GLY A 160 -12.63 -4.40 -15.61
C GLY A 160 -13.78 -5.21 -16.14
N TRP A 161 -13.52 -6.50 -16.23
CA TRP A 161 -14.45 -7.52 -16.66
C TRP A 161 -14.74 -8.50 -15.52
N LYS A 162 -15.96 -9.05 -15.47
CA LYS A 162 -16.33 -10.17 -14.60
C LYS A 162 -17.09 -11.26 -15.35
N SER A 163 -16.81 -12.51 -15.02
CA SER A 163 -17.55 -13.66 -15.52
C SER A 163 -18.93 -13.76 -14.89
N THR A 164 -19.81 -14.54 -15.52
CA THR A 164 -21.06 -15.00 -14.89
C THR A 164 -20.73 -15.74 -13.59
N GLY A 165 -21.48 -15.44 -12.52
CA GLY A 165 -21.27 -16.03 -11.19
C GLY A 165 -20.02 -15.53 -10.46
N GLU A 166 -19.32 -14.51 -10.97
CA GLU A 166 -18.17 -13.87 -10.33
C GLU A 166 -17.01 -14.83 -9.99
N LEU A 167 -16.88 -15.89 -10.79
CA LEU A 167 -15.79 -16.86 -10.69
C LEU A 167 -14.45 -16.25 -11.09
N TYR A 168 -14.48 -15.41 -12.13
CA TYR A 168 -13.32 -14.71 -12.65
C TYR A 168 -13.61 -13.22 -12.77
N SER A 169 -12.60 -12.42 -12.49
CA SER A 169 -12.62 -11.00 -12.81
C SER A 169 -11.23 -10.53 -13.16
N GLY A 170 -11.13 -9.63 -14.14
CA GLY A 170 -9.88 -8.98 -14.53
C GLY A 170 -10.05 -7.48 -14.53
N TRP A 171 -8.96 -6.75 -14.27
CA TRP A 171 -8.94 -5.30 -14.33
C TRP A 171 -7.60 -4.80 -14.86
N ILE A 172 -7.65 -3.63 -15.47
CA ILE A 172 -6.46 -2.88 -15.89
C ILE A 172 -6.78 -1.39 -15.88
N GLY A 173 -5.78 -0.55 -15.62
CA GLY A 173 -5.89 0.87 -15.89
C GLY A 173 -4.78 1.71 -15.25
N PRO A 174 -4.79 3.03 -15.49
CA PRO A 174 -3.80 3.92 -14.94
C PRO A 174 -4.04 4.21 -13.45
N ARG A 175 -2.95 4.58 -12.78
CA ARG A 175 -2.95 5.11 -11.43
C ARG A 175 -1.93 6.23 -11.32
N ALA A 176 -2.31 7.33 -10.69
CA ALA A 176 -1.40 8.41 -10.36
C ALA A 176 -1.51 8.73 -8.87
N GLY A 177 -0.45 9.28 -8.29
CA GLY A 177 -0.49 9.74 -6.91
C GLY A 177 0.66 10.65 -6.57
N VAL A 178 0.50 11.34 -5.44
CA VAL A 178 1.50 12.21 -4.84
C VAL A 178 1.64 11.83 -3.37
N SER A 179 2.85 11.91 -2.83
CA SER A 179 3.11 11.67 -1.42
C SER A 179 4.25 12.54 -0.93
N TRP A 180 4.32 12.70 0.39
CA TRP A 180 5.33 13.48 1.07
C TRP A 180 5.72 12.80 2.37
N VAL A 181 6.98 12.98 2.77
CA VAL A 181 7.51 12.55 4.06
C VAL A 181 8.33 13.68 4.66
N ARG A 182 8.15 13.94 5.95
CA ARG A 182 8.87 15.00 6.67
C ARG A 182 9.20 14.59 8.10
N GLY A 183 10.29 15.13 8.61
CA GLY A 183 10.63 15.06 10.02
C GLY A 183 12.12 14.90 10.26
N THR A 184 12.48 14.16 11.30
CA THR A 184 13.86 13.99 11.75
C THR A 184 14.31 12.55 11.52
N TYR A 185 15.41 12.40 10.79
CA TYR A 185 16.07 11.14 10.50
C TYR A 185 17.18 10.88 11.54
N PRO A 186 17.03 9.85 12.39
CA PRO A 186 18.08 9.41 13.30
C PRO A 186 18.95 8.40 12.53
N SER A 187 20.11 8.81 12.05
CA SER A 187 21.07 7.88 11.45
C SER A 187 22.21 7.64 12.42
N ALA A 188 22.67 6.40 12.54
CA ALA A 188 23.97 6.13 13.15
C ALA A 188 25.12 6.64 12.27
N ASP A 189 24.88 6.73 10.96
CA ASP A 189 25.85 7.22 9.96
C ASP A 189 25.92 8.75 9.90
N LEU A 190 24.99 9.46 10.54
CA LEU A 190 24.99 10.91 10.65
C LEU A 190 25.17 11.24 12.12
N ASP A 191 26.28 11.88 12.48
CA ASP A 191 26.64 12.20 13.88
C ASP A 191 25.56 12.97 14.67
N LYS A 192 24.52 13.48 13.99
CA LYS A 192 23.38 14.19 14.58
C LYS A 192 22.06 13.86 13.88
N PRO A 193 20.92 13.88 14.61
CA PRO A 193 19.60 13.86 14.02
C PRO A 193 19.47 14.93 12.93
N THR A 194 19.07 14.51 11.73
CA THR A 194 19.11 15.36 10.54
C THR A 194 17.70 15.53 9.97
N THR A 195 17.36 16.73 9.50
CA THR A 195 16.04 17.00 8.91
C THR A 195 15.89 16.26 7.58
N LEU A 196 14.77 15.59 7.39
CA LEU A 196 14.38 14.94 6.14
C LEU A 196 13.08 15.56 5.64
N ALA A 197 13.06 15.92 4.37
CA ALA A 197 11.85 16.27 3.65
C ALA A 197 11.90 15.68 2.24
N GLY A 198 10.86 14.96 1.85
CA GLY A 198 10.76 14.36 0.53
C GLY A 198 9.37 14.52 -0.05
N GLU A 199 9.30 14.75 -1.34
CA GLU A 199 8.11 14.78 -2.17
C GLU A 199 8.26 13.71 -3.25
N HIS A 200 7.16 13.04 -3.55
CA HIS A 200 7.16 11.90 -4.45
C HIS A 200 5.89 11.90 -5.30
N VAL A 201 6.08 11.99 -6.62
CA VAL A 201 5.04 11.79 -7.62
C VAL A 201 5.17 10.39 -8.21
N ARG A 202 4.07 9.67 -8.33
CA ARG A 202 4.00 8.37 -9.02
C ARG A 202 2.95 8.41 -10.12
N VAL A 203 3.29 7.82 -11.28
CA VAL A 203 2.35 7.59 -12.38
C VAL A 203 2.65 6.22 -12.96
N GLY A 204 1.61 5.42 -13.15
CA GLY A 204 1.78 4.03 -13.54
C GLY A 204 0.53 3.38 -14.08
N MET A 205 0.67 2.09 -14.35
CA MET A 205 -0.39 1.19 -14.78
C MET A 205 -0.52 0.06 -13.78
N VAL A 206 -1.74 -0.45 -13.61
CA VAL A 206 -2.02 -1.63 -12.80
C VAL A 206 -2.86 -2.60 -13.61
N ALA A 207 -2.58 -3.90 -13.46
CA ALA A 207 -3.39 -4.97 -14.01
C ALA A 207 -3.52 -6.09 -12.98
N GLY A 208 -4.70 -6.71 -12.89
CA GLY A 208 -4.91 -7.79 -11.95
C GLY A 208 -6.01 -8.75 -12.35
N LEU A 209 -5.98 -9.90 -11.68
CA LEU A 209 -6.91 -11.01 -11.86
C LEU A 209 -7.37 -11.48 -10.49
N ARG A 210 -8.64 -11.86 -10.42
CA ARG A 210 -9.22 -12.50 -9.25
C ARG A 210 -10.02 -13.71 -9.71
N LEU A 211 -9.77 -14.83 -9.04
CA LEU A 211 -10.32 -16.14 -9.37
C LEU A 211 -10.76 -16.82 -8.08
N GLY A 212 -11.96 -17.39 -8.08
CA GLY A 212 -12.50 -17.99 -6.87
C GLY A 212 -13.90 -18.54 -7.04
N PHE A 213 -14.44 -19.04 -5.93
CA PHE A 213 -15.78 -19.61 -5.89
C PHE A 213 -16.48 -19.18 -4.60
N ARG A 214 -17.72 -18.69 -4.75
CA ARG A 214 -18.54 -18.17 -3.65
C ARG A 214 -17.86 -17.08 -2.85
N HIS A 215 -17.36 -17.43 -1.66
CA HIS A 215 -16.86 -16.50 -0.66
C HIS A 215 -15.33 -16.46 -0.61
N VAL A 216 -14.64 -17.29 -1.39
CA VAL A 216 -13.18 -17.41 -1.32
C VAL A 216 -12.60 -17.17 -2.70
N HIS A 217 -11.72 -16.17 -2.78
CA HIS A 217 -11.05 -15.77 -4.00
C HIS A 217 -9.56 -15.58 -3.76
N VAL A 218 -8.76 -15.90 -4.77
CA VAL A 218 -7.37 -15.48 -4.88
C VAL A 218 -7.33 -14.28 -5.82
N ALA A 219 -6.66 -13.21 -5.40
CA ALA A 219 -6.38 -12.05 -6.23
C ALA A 219 -4.88 -11.91 -6.44
N VAL A 220 -4.48 -11.58 -7.66
CA VAL A 220 -3.12 -11.24 -8.04
C VAL A 220 -3.13 -9.93 -8.81
N GLU A 221 -2.12 -9.10 -8.61
CA GLU A 221 -1.99 -7.80 -9.25
C GLU A 221 -0.53 -7.51 -9.56
N ILE A 222 -0.29 -6.85 -10.69
CA ILE A 222 1.00 -6.28 -11.06
C ILE A 222 0.82 -4.81 -11.41
N GLY A 223 1.56 -3.95 -10.71
CA GLY A 223 1.71 -2.54 -11.03
C GLY A 223 3.06 -2.26 -11.69
N GLY A 224 3.12 -1.22 -12.51
CA GLY A 224 4.36 -0.63 -13.01
C GLY A 224 4.28 0.88 -12.86
N ASP A 225 5.18 1.45 -12.07
CA ASP A 225 5.14 2.86 -11.68
C ASP A 225 6.44 3.57 -12.06
N TRP A 226 6.31 4.74 -12.67
CA TRP A 226 7.38 5.73 -12.74
C TRP A 226 7.28 6.67 -11.53
N HIS A 227 8.42 6.92 -10.90
CA HIS A 227 8.57 7.71 -9.69
C HIS A 227 9.43 8.93 -10.00
N ALA A 228 8.95 10.12 -9.65
CA ALA A 228 9.77 11.32 -9.53
C ALA A 228 9.85 11.71 -8.06
N VAL A 229 11.07 11.75 -7.53
CA VAL A 229 11.34 12.07 -6.14
C VAL A 229 12.22 13.31 -6.09
N SER A 230 11.86 14.25 -5.23
CA SER A 230 12.68 15.40 -4.88
C SER A 230 12.69 15.56 -3.37
N GLY A 231 13.79 16.02 -2.79
CA GLY A 231 13.85 16.19 -1.36
C GLY A 231 15.20 16.66 -0.87
N ARG A 232 15.29 16.70 0.46
CA ARG A 232 16.46 17.15 1.19
C ARG A 232 16.72 16.24 2.38
N LEU A 233 18.01 15.94 2.59
CA LEU A 233 18.53 15.39 3.84
C LEU A 233 19.55 16.39 4.40
N GLY A 234 19.22 17.04 5.52
CA GLY A 234 20.07 18.07 6.12
C GLY A 234 20.21 19.28 5.21
N ALA A 235 21.41 19.53 4.70
CA ALA A 235 21.70 20.59 3.74
C ALA A 235 21.72 20.10 2.28
N THR A 236 21.63 18.79 2.06
CA THR A 236 21.83 18.16 0.76
C THR A 236 20.50 18.00 0.04
N ASP A 237 20.33 18.72 -1.07
CA ASP A 237 19.17 18.61 -1.96
C ASP A 237 19.45 17.57 -3.05
N VAL A 238 18.52 16.65 -3.26
CA VAL A 238 18.62 15.63 -4.32
C VAL A 238 17.28 15.42 -5.01
N SER A 239 17.35 14.94 -6.25
CA SER A 239 16.19 14.51 -7.01
C SER A 239 16.55 13.36 -7.92
N PHE A 240 15.67 12.39 -8.05
CA PHE A 240 15.89 11.23 -8.90
C PHE A 240 14.57 10.71 -9.45
N ASN A 241 14.70 9.98 -10.56
CA ASN A 241 13.59 9.26 -11.16
C ASN A 241 13.87 7.76 -11.11
N GLN A 242 12.82 6.96 -10.93
CA GLN A 242 12.97 5.51 -10.86
C GLN A 242 11.74 4.81 -11.44
N PHE A 243 11.93 3.58 -11.88
CA PHE A 243 10.84 2.70 -12.26
C PHE A 243 10.76 1.52 -11.29
N SER A 244 9.56 1.15 -10.89
CA SER A 244 9.32 -0.02 -10.04
C SER A 244 8.23 -0.92 -10.61
N LEU A 245 8.28 -2.19 -10.23
CA LEU A 245 7.18 -3.13 -10.41
C LEU A 245 6.57 -3.43 -9.05
N THR A 246 5.24 -3.54 -8.99
CA THR A 246 4.49 -3.83 -7.78
C THR A 246 3.73 -5.15 -7.93
N PRO A 247 4.38 -6.32 -7.76
CA PRO A 247 3.69 -7.59 -7.70
C PRO A 247 2.96 -7.74 -6.36
N ALA A 248 1.72 -8.20 -6.39
CA ALA A 248 0.94 -8.45 -5.18
C ALA A 248 0.02 -9.66 -5.34
N GLY A 249 -0.29 -10.31 -4.22
CA GLY A 249 -1.24 -11.41 -4.18
C GLY A 249 -1.89 -11.54 -2.82
N ALA A 250 -3.19 -11.87 -2.80
CA ALA A 250 -3.96 -12.01 -1.58
C ALA A 250 -5.06 -13.08 -1.69
N LEU A 251 -5.40 -13.67 -0.54
CA LEU A 251 -6.65 -14.38 -0.35
C LEU A 251 -7.73 -13.38 0.09
N ILE A 252 -8.90 -13.43 -0.54
CA ILE A 252 -10.03 -12.54 -0.28
C ILE A 252 -11.24 -13.38 0.12
N LEU A 253 -11.89 -12.98 1.22
CA LEU A 253 -13.12 -13.53 1.74
C LEU A 253 -14.26 -12.54 1.55
N GLY A 254 -15.43 -12.99 1.10
CA GLY A 254 -16.62 -12.15 0.90
C GLY A 254 -17.82 -12.59 1.75
N PHE A 255 -18.59 -11.64 2.27
CA PHE A 255 -19.75 -11.86 3.15
C PHE A 255 -20.96 -11.03 2.69
#